data_AF-A0A6J4XAM6-F1
#
_entry.id   AF-A0A6J4XAM6-F1
#
_cell.length_a   1.000
_cell.length_b   1.000
_cell.length_c   1.000
_cell.angle_alpha   90.00
_cell.angle_beta   90.00
_cell.angle_gamma   90.00
#
_symmetry.space_group_name_H-M   'P 1'
#
loop_
_entity.id
_entity.type
_entity.pdbx_description
1 polymer ?
#
loop_
_entity_poly.entity_id
_entity_poly.type
_entity_poly.pdbx_seq_one_letter_code
_entity_poly.pdbx_strand_id
1 'polypeptide(L)' 'EDKVIAKERRRGFELSKSDRFRYRTRYFTDSGIIGSKEFVSANYQRFKNLFVSKHEKKPKPIKGLDGIYSLKRLSEAI' A
#
# COMPACT_ATOMS: atom_id res chain seq x y z
N GLU A 1 6.26 -16.08 11.98
CA GLU A 1 7.24 -15.17 11.34
C GLU A 1 8.16 -15.84 10.31
N ASP A 2 8.24 -17.17 10.25
CA ASP A 2 9.33 -17.90 9.55
C ASP A 2 9.40 -17.64 8.04
N LYS A 3 8.26 -17.43 7.39
CA LYS A 3 8.21 -17.13 5.94
C LYS A 3 8.85 -15.79 5.60
N VAL A 4 8.73 -14.80 6.47
CA VAL A 4 9.35 -13.47 6.27
C VAL A 4 10.85 -13.62 6.44
N ILE A 5 11.31 -14.21 7.55
CA ILE A 5 12.73 -14.40 7.82
C ILE A 5 13.41 -15.23 6.71
N ALA A 6 12.77 -16.29 6.22
CA ALA A 6 13.30 -17.08 5.10
C ALA A 6 13.39 -16.29 3.78
N LYS A 7 12.46 -15.36 3.53
CA LYS A 7 12.53 -14.45 2.38
C LYS A 7 13.67 -13.44 2.55
N GLU A 8 13.81 -12.84 3.73
CA GLU A 8 14.86 -11.87 4.05
C GLU A 8 16.26 -12.47 3.93
N ARG A 9 16.46 -13.68 4.47
CA ARG A 9 17.72 -14.42 4.34
C ARG A 9 18.11 -14.66 2.88
N ARG A 10 17.15 -15.03 2.02
CA ARG A 10 17.40 -15.25 0.59
C ARG A 10 17.86 -13.98 -0.15
N ARG A 11 17.45 -12.79 0.32
CA ARG A 11 17.88 -11.51 -0.25
C ARG A 11 19.05 -10.87 0.50
N GLY A 12 19.70 -11.60 1.41
CA GLY A 12 20.80 -11.07 2.21
C GLY A 12 20.41 -9.88 3.10
N PHE A 13 19.12 -9.76 3.46
CA PHE A 13 18.58 -8.61 4.19
C PHE A 13 18.72 -7.25 3.48
N GLU A 14 19.03 -7.25 2.19
CA GLU A 14 19.11 -6.03 1.38
C GLU A 14 17.72 -5.47 1.06
N LEU A 15 17.57 -4.16 1.30
CA LEU A 15 16.32 -3.44 1.05
C LEU A 15 16.36 -2.70 -0.29
N SER A 16 15.49 -3.11 -1.22
CA SER A 16 15.29 -2.40 -2.48
C SER A 16 14.68 -1.01 -2.26
N LYS A 17 14.75 -0.13 -3.28
CA LYS A 17 14.11 1.19 -3.23
C LYS A 17 12.60 1.08 -2.98
N SER A 18 11.93 0.11 -3.59
CA SER A 18 10.50 -0.15 -3.39
C SER A 18 10.19 -0.71 -2.01
N ASP A 19 11.05 -1.55 -1.43
CA ASP A 19 10.92 -2.01 -0.04
C ASP A 19 11.04 -0.83 0.94
N ARG A 20 12.05 0.02 0.76
CA ARG A 20 12.25 1.22 1.59
C ARG A 20 11.04 2.15 1.49
N PHE A 21 10.55 2.38 0.27
CA PHE A 21 9.34 3.16 0.04
C PHE A 21 8.14 2.48 0.71
N ARG A 22 7.88 1.18 0.52
CA ARG A 22 6.79 0.46 1.19
C ARG A 22 6.84 0.56 2.73
N TYR A 23 8.02 0.47 3.32
CA TYR A 23 8.17 0.50 4.78
C TYR A 23 8.09 1.91 5.38
N ARG A 24 8.57 2.94 4.65
CA ARG A 24 8.47 4.35 5.04
C ARG A 24 7.13 4.99 4.69
N THR A 25 6.54 4.60 3.57
CA THR A 25 5.37 5.25 2.95
C THR A 25 4.10 4.65 3.51
N ARG A 26 3.66 5.21 4.63
CA ARG A 26 2.29 5.11 5.14
C ARG A 26 1.67 6.50 5.04
N TYR A 27 1.43 6.94 3.81
CA TYR A 27 0.88 8.27 3.57
C TYR A 27 -0.63 8.19 3.56
N PHE A 28 -1.21 8.94 4.50
CA PHE A 28 -2.63 9.17 4.61
C PHE A 28 -2.84 10.66 4.35
N THR A 29 -3.39 10.99 3.19
CA THR A 29 -3.80 12.35 2.87
C THR A 29 -5.28 12.34 2.53
N ASP A 30 -5.89 13.52 2.48
CA ASP A 30 -7.28 13.68 2.04
C ASP A 30 -7.53 13.06 0.65
N SER A 31 -6.49 12.94 -0.16
CA SER A 31 -6.54 12.38 -1.51
C SER A 31 -6.41 10.86 -1.58
N GLY A 32 -6.01 10.16 -0.50
CA GLY A 32 -5.97 8.70 -0.46
C GLY A 32 -4.98 8.07 0.54
N ILE A 33 -5.05 6.75 0.60
CA ILE A 33 -4.20 5.89 1.45
C ILE A 33 -3.23 5.15 0.54
N ILE A 34 -1.94 5.17 0.85
CA ILE A 34 -0.89 4.43 0.14
C ILE A 34 -0.12 3.54 1.12
N GLY A 35 0.15 2.30 0.72
CA GLY A 35 0.95 1.37 1.52
C GLY A 35 0.83 -0.07 1.02
N SER A 36 1.02 -1.06 1.91
CA SER A 36 0.71 -2.44 1.58
C SER A 36 -0.80 -2.64 1.35
N LYS A 37 -1.18 -3.72 0.67
CA LYS A 37 -2.59 -4.06 0.44
C LYS A 37 -3.39 -4.13 1.74
N GLU A 38 -2.82 -4.77 2.76
CA GLU A 38 -3.43 -4.95 4.08
C GLU A 38 -3.54 -3.61 4.80
N PHE A 39 -2.50 -2.77 4.74
CA PHE A 39 -2.51 -1.43 5.33
C PHE A 39 -3.61 -0.55 4.72
N VAL A 40 -3.73 -0.55 3.39
CA VAL A 40 -4.77 0.23 2.69
C VAL A 40 -6.16 -0.29 3.05
N SER A 41 -6.35 -1.62 3.05
CA SER A 41 -7.64 -2.25 3.37
C SER A 41 -8.07 -1.96 4.82
N ALA A 42 -7.17 -2.14 5.79
CA ALA A 42 -7.45 -1.92 7.20
C ALA A 42 -7.82 -0.46 7.49
N ASN A 43 -7.08 0.51 6.93
CA ASN A 43 -7.38 1.91 7.12
C ASN A 43 -8.65 2.34 6.38
N TYR A 44 -8.91 1.79 5.19
CA TYR A 44 -10.19 2.03 4.50
C TYR A 44 -11.36 1.57 5.37
N GLN A 45 -11.34 0.35 5.93
CA GLN A 45 -12.43 -0.14 6.77
C GLN A 45 -12.65 0.72 8.03
N ARG A 46 -11.58 1.24 8.63
CA ARG A 46 -11.66 2.14 9.81
C ARG A 46 -12.36 3.45 9.50
N PHE A 47 -12.10 4.03 8.33
CA PHE A 47 -12.60 5.36 7.96
C PHE A 47 -13.67 5.31 6.88
N LYS A 48 -14.21 4.14 6.53
CA LYS A 48 -15.13 3.97 5.39
C LYS A 48 -16.36 4.87 5.48
N ASN A 49 -16.84 5.11 6.70
CA ASN A 49 -18.01 5.93 6.99
C ASN A 49 -17.77 7.43 6.74
N LEU A 50 -16.51 7.87 6.69
CA LEU A 50 -16.15 9.26 6.38
C LEU A 50 -16.13 9.53 4.87
N PHE A 51 -16.16 8.48 4.04
CA PHE A 51 -16.19 8.65 2.59
C PHE A 51 -17.64 8.69 2.08
N VAL A 52 -17.94 9.67 1.24
CA VAL A 52 -19.25 9.85 0.57
C VAL A 52 -19.51 8.78 -0.52
N SER A 53 -18.74 7.70 -0.55
CA SER A 53 -18.79 6.71 -1.64
C SER A 53 -19.90 5.70 -1.41
N LYS A 54 -20.79 5.53 -2.40
CA LYS A 54 -21.85 4.51 -2.38
C LYS A 54 -21.35 3.07 -2.49
N HIS A 55 -20.13 2.87 -3.00
CA HIS A 55 -19.58 1.54 -3.29
C HIS A 55 -18.34 1.26 -2.46
N GLU A 56 -18.16 -0.02 -2.11
CA GLU A 56 -16.98 -0.46 -1.39
C GLU A 56 -15.71 -0.25 -2.24
N LYS A 57 -14.72 0.43 -1.67
CA LYS A 57 -13.44 0.68 -2.34
C LYS A 57 -12.47 -0.47 -2.08
N LYS A 58 -11.88 -0.99 -3.14
CA LYS A 58 -10.84 -2.04 -3.08
C LYS A 58 -9.45 -1.43 -3.32
N PRO A 59 -8.42 -1.82 -2.56
CA PRO A 59 -7.04 -1.40 -2.83
C PRO A 59 -6.62 -1.74 -4.26
N LYS A 60 -6.01 -0.79 -4.97
CA LYS A 60 -5.50 -0.97 -6.34
C LYS A 60 -3.99 -0.96 -6.34
N PRO A 61 -3.32 -1.88 -7.07
CA PRO A 61 -1.87 -1.84 -7.20
C PRO A 61 -1.43 -0.59 -7.98
N ILE A 62 -0.29 -0.01 -7.60
CA ILE A 62 0.33 1.10 -8.33
C ILE A 62 1.27 0.51 -9.39
N LYS A 63 1.09 0.92 -10.65
CA LYS A 63 1.94 0.45 -11.75
C LYS A 63 3.39 0.87 -11.51
N GLY A 64 4.33 -0.06 -11.67
CA GLY A 64 5.77 0.20 -11.46
C GLY A 64 6.24 0.15 -10.00
N LEU A 65 5.34 -0.07 -9.02
CA LEU A 65 5.69 -0.18 -7.61
C LEU A 65 5.15 -1.49 -7.00
N ASP A 66 5.98 -2.53 -7.07
CA ASP A 66 5.60 -3.86 -6.60
C ASP A 66 5.26 -3.91 -5.11
N GLY A 67 4.11 -4.51 -4.81
CA GLY A 67 3.62 -4.67 -3.44
C GLY A 67 3.06 -3.39 -2.81
N ILE A 68 2.87 -2.33 -3.61
CA ILE A 68 2.33 -1.05 -3.15
C ILE A 68 0.96 -0.81 -3.78
N TYR A 69 0.04 -0.42 -2.92
CA TYR A 69 -1.37 -0.24 -3.22
C TYR A 69 -1.81 1.15 -2.81
N SER A 70 -2.85 1.63 -3.48
CA SER A 70 -3.55 2.86 -3.14
C SER A 70 -5.05 2.64 -3.13
N LEU A 71 -5.77 3.41 -2.31
CA LEU A 71 -7.24 3.38 -2.30
C LEU A 71 -7.83 4.11 -3.52
N LYS A 72 -7.16 5.16 -4.00
CA LYS A 72 -7.50 5.91 -5.21
C LYS A 72 -6.64 5.40 -6.37
N ARG A 73 -7.17 5.42 -7.59
CA ARG A 73 -6.34 5.19 -8.79
C ARG A 73 -5.40 6.39 -8.92
N LEU A 74 -4.11 6.16 -8.74
CA LEU A 74 -3.09 7.15 -9.05
C LEU A 74 -2.79 7.01 -10.53
N SER A 75 -3.37 7.88 -11.35
CA SER A 75 -2.90 8.08 -12.72
C SER A 75 -1.75 9.06 -12.65
N GLU A 76 -0.65 8.75 -13.34
CA GLU A 76 0.27 9.80 -13.77
C GLU A 76 -0.59 10.78 -14.59
N ALA A 77 -0.67 12.03 -14.16
CA ALA A 77 -1.02 13.09 -15.10
C ALA A 77 0.13 13.10 -16.11
N ILE A 78 -0.15 12.60 -17.31
CA ILE A 78 0.72 12.79 -18.47
C ILE A 78 0.51 14.23 -18.94
#